data_AF-A0AAN1NTH4-F1
#
_entry.id   AF-A0AAN1NTH4-F1
#
_cell.length_a   1.000
_cell.length_b   1.000
_cell.length_c   1.000
_cell.angle_alpha   90.00
_cell.angle_beta   90.00
_cell.angle_gamma   90.00
#
_symmetry.space_group_name_H-M   'P 1'
#
loop_
_entity.id
_entity.type
_entity.pdbx_description
1 polymer ?
#
loop_
_entity_poly.entity_id
_entity_poly.type
_entity_poly.pdbx_seq_one_letter_code
_entity_poly.pdbx_strand_id
1 'polypeptide(L)'
;MDALILIGSLLVLLMVGFPVAFAVGLSAFIGAWWIDLPLEAVVIQVTNGINKFSLLTIPFFILAGAIMAEGGIARRLVNFAYIFVGFIRGGLSLVNIVASTFFGAISGSSVADTASIGSVMIPQMEEKGYPRDFAAAVTASGSVQAVLTPPSHNSVIYSLATGGMVTISSLFVAGIFPGLLLGACLMVMCLGFARKRGYPKGERIPFRQALKIFFDAFWGLFTVVIIMGGILSGIFTASESAAIACIWAFFVTMFIYRDFKWSQLHILLFRTIKTVTIVMVLIAFAAGFGAVMTFMQLPTIITEAFTSLSDNKYVILMCINILLLVVGTLMDMAPLILILTPVLLPVATALGVDPVHFGMIMLTNLGIGLITPPVGTVLFVASAVSKQKIEQVVGAMLPFYGMLFLVLMLITYIPAISLWLPRLMGVM
;
A
#
# COMPACT_ATOMS: atom_id res chain seq x y z
N MET A 1 19.82 -27.43 4.87
CA MET A 1 18.91 -27.80 5.97
C MET A 1 18.48 -26.56 6.76
N ASP A 2 19.40 -25.63 6.95
CA ASP A 2 19.24 -24.32 7.59
C ASP A 2 18.01 -23.52 7.11
N ALA A 3 17.86 -23.35 5.79
CA ALA A 3 16.70 -22.68 5.19
C ALA A 3 15.37 -23.36 5.52
N LEU A 4 15.36 -24.69 5.61
CA LEU A 4 14.17 -25.48 5.87
C LEU A 4 13.71 -25.31 7.31
N ILE A 5 14.62 -25.05 8.24
CA ILE A 5 14.29 -24.86 9.66
C ILE A 5 13.79 -23.45 9.90
N LEU A 6 14.47 -22.44 9.35
CA LEU A 6 14.04 -21.05 9.48
C LEU A 6 12.70 -20.80 8.77
N ILE A 7 12.60 -21.15 7.48
CA ILE A 7 11.37 -20.94 6.69
C ILE A 7 10.29 -21.95 7.09
N GLY A 8 10.65 -23.21 7.35
CA GLY A 8 9.68 -24.23 7.74
C GLY A 8 9.05 -23.96 9.09
N SER A 9 9.82 -23.51 10.10
CA SER A 9 9.26 -23.11 11.39
C SER A 9 8.31 -21.92 11.26
N LEU A 10 8.67 -20.91 10.44
CA LEU A 10 7.78 -19.81 10.11
C LEU A 10 6.47 -20.31 9.48
N LEU A 11 6.56 -21.15 8.44
CA LEU A 11 5.38 -21.70 7.75
C LEU A 11 4.48 -22.52 8.69
N VAL A 12 5.07 -23.37 9.55
CA VAL A 12 4.31 -24.16 10.53
C VAL A 12 3.59 -23.25 11.53
N LEU A 13 4.28 -22.24 12.07
CA LEU A 13 3.67 -21.28 13.01
C LEU A 13 2.52 -20.51 12.35
N LEU A 14 2.68 -20.11 11.10
CA LEU A 14 1.61 -19.46 10.32
C LEU A 14 0.43 -20.40 10.06
N MET A 15 0.67 -21.67 9.74
CA MET A 15 -0.39 -22.67 9.52
C MET A 15 -1.20 -22.96 10.79
N VAL A 16 -0.57 -22.92 11.96
CA VAL A 16 -1.25 -23.07 13.26
C VAL A 16 -2.08 -21.82 13.63
N GLY A 17 -1.98 -20.74 12.85
CA GLY A 17 -2.70 -19.48 13.09
C GLY A 17 -2.03 -18.59 14.13
N PHE A 18 -0.73 -18.78 14.37
CA PHE A 18 0.03 -17.94 15.29
C PHE A 18 0.16 -16.50 14.72
N PRO A 19 0.08 -15.44 15.56
CA PRO A 19 0.14 -14.08 15.04
C PRO A 19 1.49 -13.81 14.33
N VAL A 20 1.41 -13.26 13.12
CA VAL A 20 2.54 -13.17 12.17
C VAL A 20 3.80 -12.57 12.77
N ALA A 21 3.67 -11.46 13.52
CA ALA A 21 4.83 -10.80 14.14
C ALA A 21 5.60 -11.75 15.08
N PHE A 22 4.90 -12.53 15.91
CA PHE A 22 5.54 -13.49 16.81
C PHE A 22 6.01 -14.74 16.06
N ALA A 23 5.34 -15.15 15.00
CA ALA A 23 5.80 -16.26 14.16
C ALA A 23 7.17 -15.95 13.53
N VAL A 24 7.35 -14.74 13.00
CA VAL A 24 8.63 -14.23 12.48
C VAL A 24 9.69 -14.24 13.58
N GLY A 25 9.38 -13.67 14.75
CA GLY A 25 10.32 -13.61 15.87
C GLY A 25 10.77 -14.99 16.35
N LEU A 26 9.82 -15.89 16.62
CA LEU A 26 10.11 -17.26 17.05
C LEU A 26 10.88 -18.04 15.99
N SER A 27 10.55 -17.89 14.71
CA SER A 27 11.31 -18.53 13.63
C SER A 27 12.77 -18.05 13.62
N ALA A 28 13.02 -16.75 13.86
CA ALA A 28 14.37 -16.21 13.98
C ALA A 28 15.13 -16.81 15.17
N PHE A 29 14.48 -16.94 16.33
CA PHE A 29 15.09 -17.60 17.51
C PHE A 29 15.38 -19.07 17.26
N ILE A 30 14.46 -19.81 16.64
CA ILE A 30 14.64 -21.23 16.28
C ILE A 30 15.80 -21.37 15.29
N GLY A 31 15.84 -20.52 14.26
CA GLY A 31 16.91 -20.52 13.26
C GLY A 31 18.27 -20.18 13.86
N ALA A 32 18.33 -19.17 14.74
CA ALA A 32 19.55 -18.79 15.44
C ALA A 32 20.06 -19.92 16.35
N TRP A 33 19.15 -20.58 17.08
CA TRP A 33 19.48 -21.73 17.90
C TRP A 33 20.03 -22.89 17.06
N TRP A 34 19.48 -23.11 15.86
CA TRP A 34 19.95 -24.17 14.96
C TRP A 34 21.38 -23.96 14.44
N ILE A 35 21.79 -22.71 14.19
CA ILE A 35 23.14 -22.37 13.68
C ILE A 35 24.13 -22.00 14.79
N ASP A 36 23.79 -22.30 16.05
CA ASP A 36 24.56 -21.93 17.24
C ASP A 36 24.90 -20.43 17.33
N LEU A 37 24.03 -19.58 16.77
CA LEU A 37 24.15 -18.13 16.88
C LEU A 37 23.68 -17.70 18.29
N PRO A 38 24.47 -16.90 19.03
CA PRO A 38 24.06 -16.40 20.33
C PRO A 38 22.70 -15.71 20.25
N LEU A 39 21.74 -16.13 21.08
CA LEU A 39 20.38 -15.56 21.05
C LEU A 39 20.40 -14.07 21.42
N GLU A 40 21.40 -13.64 22.19
CA GLU A 40 21.69 -12.24 22.49
C GLU A 40 21.93 -11.43 21.21
N ALA A 41 22.60 -12.02 20.20
CA ALA A 41 22.81 -11.36 18.92
C ALA A 41 21.47 -11.10 18.21
N VAL A 42 20.53 -12.05 18.26
CA VAL A 42 19.18 -11.87 17.72
C VAL A 42 18.44 -10.78 18.48
N VAL A 43 18.49 -10.77 19.82
CA VAL A 43 17.84 -9.75 20.66
C VAL A 43 18.40 -8.35 20.40
N ILE A 44 19.72 -8.24 20.20
CA ILE A 44 20.38 -6.99 19.81
C ILE A 44 19.86 -6.52 18.46
N GLN A 45 19.73 -7.41 17.46
CA GLN A 45 19.18 -7.05 16.16
C GLN A 45 17.71 -6.65 16.22
N VAL A 46 16.91 -7.32 17.06
CA VAL A 46 15.51 -6.96 17.32
C VAL A 46 15.41 -5.55 17.90
N THR A 47 16.26 -5.23 18.88
CA THR A 47 16.29 -3.91 19.52
C THR A 47 16.79 -2.81 18.57
N ASN A 48 17.88 -3.07 17.84
CA ASN A 48 18.42 -2.15 16.85
C ASN A 48 17.47 -1.95 15.67
N GLY A 49 16.66 -2.95 15.34
CA GLY A 49 15.63 -2.90 14.33
C GLY A 49 14.63 -1.77 14.55
N ILE A 50 14.22 -1.55 15.81
CA ILE A 50 13.25 -0.50 16.18
C ILE A 50 13.89 0.81 16.66
N ASN A 51 15.17 0.82 16.98
CA ASN A 51 15.88 2.01 17.48
C ASN A 51 16.43 2.89 16.34
N LYS A 52 15.58 3.24 15.36
CA LYS A 52 15.95 4.10 14.22
C LYS A 52 15.02 5.30 14.14
N PHE A 53 15.56 6.51 14.13
CA PHE A 53 14.77 7.75 14.08
C PHE A 53 13.82 7.81 12.87
N SER A 54 14.24 7.27 11.72
CA SER A 54 13.43 7.21 10.50
C SER A 54 12.14 6.40 10.67
N LEU A 55 12.04 5.51 11.67
CA LEU A 55 10.84 4.73 11.93
C LEU A 55 9.67 5.57 12.43
N LEU A 56 9.93 6.73 13.05
CA LEU A 56 8.89 7.66 13.51
C LEU A 56 7.98 8.14 12.35
N THR A 57 8.50 8.11 11.13
CA THR A 57 7.74 8.34 9.90
C THR A 57 6.49 7.45 9.81
N ILE A 58 6.59 6.17 10.19
CA ILE A 58 5.48 5.20 10.07
C ILE A 58 4.31 5.57 11.01
N PRO A 59 4.49 5.71 12.35
CA PRO A 59 3.42 6.15 13.24
C PRO A 59 2.79 7.47 12.81
N PHE A 60 3.59 8.45 12.40
CA PHE A 60 3.07 9.76 12.02
C PHE A 60 2.24 9.71 10.73
N PHE A 61 2.64 8.95 9.71
CA PHE A 61 1.81 8.76 8.52
C PHE A 61 0.54 7.97 8.80
N ILE A 62 0.62 6.89 9.59
CA ILE A 62 -0.56 6.12 9.97
C ILE A 62 -1.54 7.02 10.75
N LEU A 63 -1.05 7.84 11.69
CA LEU A 63 -1.87 8.76 12.45
C LEU A 63 -2.48 9.87 11.58
N ALA A 64 -1.68 10.53 10.73
CA ALA A 64 -2.16 11.56 9.81
C ALA A 64 -3.25 11.02 8.88
N GLY A 65 -3.02 9.83 8.31
CA GLY A 65 -3.99 9.14 7.47
C GLY A 65 -5.28 8.78 8.23
N ALA A 66 -5.16 8.27 9.45
CA ALA A 66 -6.32 7.93 10.29
C ALA A 66 -7.15 9.17 10.67
N ILE A 67 -6.50 10.28 11.06
CA ILE A 67 -7.18 11.55 11.36
C ILE A 67 -7.98 12.01 10.14
N MET A 68 -7.36 12.02 8.96
CA MET A 68 -8.00 12.46 7.73
C MET A 68 -9.15 11.54 7.32
N ALA A 69 -8.99 10.22 7.46
CA ALA A 69 -10.01 9.23 7.16
C ALA A 69 -11.32 9.48 7.92
N GLU A 70 -11.22 9.84 9.21
CA GLU A 70 -12.35 10.11 10.09
C GLU A 70 -12.84 11.57 10.00
N GLY A 71 -12.04 12.48 9.45
CA GLY A 71 -12.31 13.92 9.34
C GLY A 71 -13.21 14.35 8.18
N GLY A 72 -13.99 13.43 7.59
CA GLY A 72 -14.93 13.76 6.51
C GLY A 72 -14.29 14.16 5.17
N ILE A 73 -12.97 14.04 5.04
CA ILE A 73 -12.24 14.41 3.81
C ILE A 73 -12.70 13.58 2.60
N ALA A 74 -13.09 12.32 2.83
CA ALA A 74 -13.52 11.40 1.79
C ALA A 74 -14.64 11.99 0.91
N ARG A 75 -15.66 12.59 1.52
CA ARG A 75 -16.77 13.21 0.78
C ARG A 75 -16.31 14.42 -0.03
N ARG A 76 -15.36 15.20 0.49
CA ARG A 76 -14.80 16.37 -0.22
C ARG A 76 -13.97 15.94 -1.42
N LEU A 77 -13.16 14.89 -1.28
CA LEU A 77 -12.36 14.35 -2.37
C LEU A 77 -13.23 13.68 -3.44
N VAL A 78 -14.31 13.00 -3.05
CA VAL A 78 -15.32 12.48 -4.00
C VAL A 78 -15.95 13.62 -4.80
N ASN A 79 -16.38 14.69 -4.14
CA ASN A 79 -16.93 15.86 -4.83
C ASN A 79 -15.91 16.52 -5.75
N PHE A 80 -14.65 16.60 -5.32
CA PHE A 80 -13.57 17.14 -6.12
C PHE A 80 -13.27 16.29 -7.35
N ALA A 81 -13.16 14.97 -7.19
CA ALA A 81 -13.01 14.01 -8.27
C ALA A 81 -14.18 14.07 -9.27
N TYR A 82 -15.41 14.32 -8.79
CA TYR A 82 -16.58 14.51 -9.64
C TYR A 82 -16.42 15.65 -10.66
N ILE A 83 -15.70 16.72 -10.34
CA ILE A 83 -15.48 17.85 -11.26
C ILE A 83 -14.76 17.37 -12.54
N PHE A 84 -13.79 16.47 -12.41
CA PHE A 84 -12.94 16.05 -13.52
C PHE A 84 -13.58 15.00 -14.41
N VAL A 85 -14.30 14.04 -13.82
CA VAL A 85 -14.75 12.83 -14.55
C VAL A 85 -16.23 12.49 -14.33
N GLY A 86 -16.94 13.17 -13.43
CA GLY A 86 -18.32 12.86 -13.07
C GLY A 86 -19.32 13.06 -14.20
N PHE A 87 -19.07 13.99 -15.11
CA PHE A 87 -19.92 14.27 -16.27
C PHE A 87 -19.83 13.23 -17.40
N ILE A 88 -18.90 12.27 -17.28
CA ILE A 88 -18.69 11.21 -18.27
C ILE A 88 -19.73 10.09 -18.04
N ARG A 89 -20.06 9.33 -19.09
CA ARG A 89 -20.92 8.15 -18.94
C ARG A 89 -20.20 7.10 -18.09
N GLY A 90 -20.86 6.58 -17.06
CA GLY A 90 -20.17 5.76 -16.07
C GLY A 90 -19.43 6.56 -15.00
N GLY A 91 -19.64 7.89 -14.96
CA GLY A 91 -18.79 8.85 -14.24
C GLY A 91 -18.51 8.46 -12.80
N LEU A 92 -19.48 7.94 -12.05
CA LEU A 92 -19.28 7.57 -10.63
C LEU A 92 -18.21 6.50 -10.42
N SER A 93 -18.06 5.54 -11.35
CA SER A 93 -16.98 4.57 -11.26
C SER A 93 -15.59 5.20 -11.47
N LEU A 94 -15.51 6.24 -12.30
CA LEU A 94 -14.29 7.02 -12.50
C LEU A 94 -14.02 7.94 -11.30
N VAL A 95 -15.07 8.55 -10.76
CA VAL A 95 -15.01 9.37 -9.54
C VAL A 95 -14.48 8.54 -8.38
N ASN A 96 -14.91 7.27 -8.26
CA ASN A 96 -14.39 6.36 -7.26
C ASN A 96 -12.87 6.19 -7.40
N ILE A 97 -12.39 5.83 -8.59
CA ILE A 97 -10.96 5.64 -8.87
C ILE A 97 -10.15 6.91 -8.61
N VAL A 98 -10.60 8.07 -9.08
CA VAL A 98 -9.92 9.36 -8.93
C VAL A 98 -9.94 9.84 -7.47
N ALA A 99 -11.05 9.66 -6.76
CA ALA A 99 -11.15 9.96 -5.34
C ALA A 99 -10.21 9.08 -4.53
N SER A 100 -10.10 7.79 -4.85
CA SER A 100 -9.11 6.88 -4.29
C SER A 100 -7.68 7.28 -4.62
N THR A 101 -7.39 7.82 -5.82
CA THR A 101 -6.06 8.38 -6.10
C THR A 101 -5.73 9.53 -5.14
N PHE A 102 -6.66 10.48 -4.94
CA PHE A 102 -6.45 11.62 -4.05
C PHE A 102 -6.39 11.21 -2.57
N PHE A 103 -7.27 10.32 -2.13
CA PHE A 103 -7.31 9.86 -0.74
C PHE A 103 -6.13 8.92 -0.44
N GLY A 104 -5.74 8.12 -1.43
CA GLY A 104 -4.56 7.27 -1.38
C GLY A 104 -3.28 8.08 -1.19
N ALA A 105 -3.16 9.22 -1.87
CA ALA A 105 -2.06 10.16 -1.65
C ALA A 105 -2.02 10.75 -0.22
N ILE A 106 -3.12 10.70 0.54
CA ILE A 106 -3.17 11.22 1.92
C ILE A 106 -2.96 10.10 2.93
N SER A 107 -3.65 8.98 2.74
CA SER A 107 -3.67 7.86 3.70
C SER A 107 -2.55 6.85 3.50
N GLY A 108 -2.05 6.69 2.27
CA GLY A 108 -1.11 5.64 1.88
C GLY A 108 -1.61 4.21 2.14
N SER A 109 -2.92 4.00 2.35
CA SER A 109 -3.51 2.74 2.82
C SER A 109 -4.74 2.35 2.02
N SER A 110 -4.67 1.21 1.33
CA SER A 110 -5.82 0.66 0.58
C SER A 110 -6.99 0.26 1.47
N VAL A 111 -6.70 -0.18 2.69
CA VAL A 111 -7.73 -0.53 3.69
C VAL A 111 -8.47 0.72 4.15
N ALA A 112 -7.74 1.79 4.48
CA ALA A 112 -8.36 3.06 4.87
C ALA A 112 -9.14 3.69 3.72
N ASP A 113 -8.59 3.65 2.50
CA ASP A 113 -9.24 4.16 1.29
C ASP A 113 -10.55 3.41 1.01
N THR A 114 -10.52 2.07 1.02
CA THR A 114 -11.74 1.26 0.82
C THR A 114 -12.77 1.52 1.90
N ALA A 115 -12.37 1.68 3.16
CA ALA A 115 -13.28 2.01 4.25
C ALA A 115 -13.90 3.42 4.07
N SER A 116 -13.08 4.42 3.79
CA SER A 116 -13.49 5.82 3.71
C SER A 116 -14.20 6.16 2.40
N ILE A 117 -13.54 5.98 1.25
CA ILE A 117 -14.13 6.25 -0.07
C ILE A 117 -15.27 5.29 -0.35
N GLY A 118 -15.14 4.00 -0.02
CA GLY A 118 -16.21 3.02 -0.20
C GLY A 118 -17.48 3.36 0.56
N SER A 119 -17.38 3.89 1.79
CA SER A 119 -18.54 4.28 2.59
C SER A 119 -19.37 5.41 1.96
N VAL A 120 -18.74 6.22 1.10
CA VAL A 120 -19.39 7.31 0.37
C VAL A 120 -19.83 6.84 -1.02
N MET A 121 -18.93 6.21 -1.77
CA MET A 121 -19.14 5.88 -3.18
C MET A 121 -20.08 4.70 -3.39
N ILE A 122 -20.01 3.65 -2.56
CA ILE A 122 -20.82 2.45 -2.78
C ILE A 122 -22.32 2.76 -2.67
N PRO A 123 -22.81 3.46 -1.62
CA PRO A 123 -24.22 3.87 -1.56
C PRO A 123 -24.62 4.82 -2.70
N GLN A 124 -23.78 5.81 -3.03
CA GLN A 124 -24.06 6.76 -4.11
C GLN A 124 -24.14 6.10 -5.49
N MET A 125 -23.29 5.11 -5.75
CA MET A 125 -23.30 4.31 -6.98
C MET A 125 -24.58 3.47 -7.06
N GLU A 126 -24.99 2.85 -5.95
CA GLU A 126 -26.24 2.08 -5.87
C GLU A 126 -27.48 2.94 -6.14
N GLU A 127 -27.59 4.11 -5.51
CA GLU A 127 -28.69 5.07 -5.74
C GLU A 127 -28.80 5.51 -7.21
N LYS A 128 -27.69 5.44 -7.96
CA LYS A 128 -27.60 5.79 -9.37
C LYS A 128 -27.64 4.56 -10.29
N GLY A 129 -28.02 3.40 -9.76
CA GLY A 129 -28.30 2.19 -10.53
C GLY A 129 -27.08 1.32 -10.85
N TYR A 130 -25.95 1.50 -10.15
CA TYR A 130 -24.81 0.59 -10.26
C TYR A 130 -24.99 -0.57 -9.27
N PRO A 131 -24.69 -1.82 -9.67
CA PRO A 131 -24.66 -2.95 -8.74
C PRO A 131 -23.67 -2.72 -7.58
N ARG A 132 -24.06 -3.07 -6.35
CA ARG A 132 -23.22 -2.88 -5.15
C ARG A 132 -21.92 -3.68 -5.20
N ASP A 133 -21.96 -4.89 -5.73
CA ASP A 133 -20.80 -5.76 -5.94
C ASP A 133 -19.79 -5.14 -6.92
N PHE A 134 -20.28 -4.54 -8.02
CA PHE A 134 -19.45 -3.76 -8.94
C PHE A 134 -18.86 -2.52 -8.26
N ALA A 135 -19.64 -1.76 -7.49
CA ALA A 135 -19.14 -0.61 -6.75
C ALA A 135 -18.08 -1.01 -5.71
N ALA A 136 -18.26 -2.15 -5.04
CA ALA A 136 -17.28 -2.73 -4.13
C ALA A 136 -15.98 -3.11 -4.86
N ALA A 137 -16.09 -3.79 -6.00
CA ALA A 137 -14.95 -4.20 -6.82
C ALA A 137 -14.15 -2.99 -7.35
N VAL A 138 -14.83 -1.95 -7.83
CA VAL A 138 -14.19 -0.70 -8.27
C VAL A 138 -13.47 -0.02 -7.10
N THR A 139 -14.11 0.07 -5.94
CA THR A 139 -13.49 0.66 -4.74
C THR A 139 -12.24 -0.11 -4.33
N ALA A 140 -12.35 -1.44 -4.18
CA ALA A 140 -11.26 -2.29 -3.72
C ALA A 140 -10.06 -2.21 -4.68
N SER A 141 -10.30 -2.38 -5.98
CA SER A 141 -9.25 -2.31 -7.01
C SER A 141 -8.65 -0.91 -7.14
N GLY A 142 -9.49 0.14 -7.10
CA GLY A 142 -9.05 1.54 -7.13
C GLY A 142 -8.16 1.90 -5.94
N SER A 143 -8.46 1.35 -4.76
CA SER A 143 -7.70 1.60 -3.53
C SER A 143 -6.28 1.03 -3.55
N VAL A 144 -5.97 0.08 -4.43
CA VAL A 144 -4.59 -0.45 -4.58
C VAL A 144 -3.63 0.66 -4.99
N GLN A 145 -4.12 1.72 -5.67
CA GLN A 145 -3.33 2.91 -5.96
C GLN A 145 -2.74 3.53 -4.70
N ALA A 146 -3.46 3.53 -3.57
CA ALA A 146 -3.00 4.11 -2.31
C ALA A 146 -1.69 3.50 -1.79
N VAL A 147 -1.36 2.27 -2.19
CA VAL A 147 -0.09 1.63 -1.85
C VAL A 147 1.08 2.29 -2.58
N LEU A 148 0.85 2.75 -3.81
CA LEU A 148 1.88 3.29 -4.72
C LEU A 148 1.91 4.82 -4.70
N THR A 149 0.74 5.46 -4.65
CA THR A 149 0.62 6.91 -4.69
C THR A 149 1.22 7.53 -3.43
N PRO A 150 2.18 8.45 -3.57
CA PRO A 150 2.84 9.01 -2.41
C PRO A 150 2.00 10.10 -1.72
N PRO A 151 2.25 10.32 -0.42
CA PRO A 151 2.99 9.47 0.52
C PRO A 151 2.34 8.11 0.82
N SER A 152 3.18 7.07 0.87
CA SER A 152 2.78 5.69 1.17
C SER A 152 3.58 5.15 2.36
N HIS A 153 2.90 4.79 3.45
CA HIS A 153 3.56 4.19 4.61
C HIS A 153 4.18 2.82 4.27
N ASN A 154 3.62 2.09 3.30
CA ASN A 154 4.21 0.84 2.80
C ASN A 154 5.54 1.07 2.08
N SER A 155 5.67 2.18 1.34
CA SER A 155 6.95 2.57 0.75
C SER A 155 8.00 2.89 1.83
N VAL A 156 7.60 3.50 2.94
CA VAL A 156 8.48 3.74 4.09
C VAL A 156 8.94 2.42 4.71
N ILE A 157 8.02 1.46 4.91
CA ILE A 157 8.36 0.11 5.43
C ILE A 157 9.35 -0.58 4.49
N TYR A 158 9.15 -0.49 3.17
CA TYR A 158 10.09 -1.08 2.19
C TYR A 158 11.48 -0.45 2.28
N SER A 159 11.58 0.89 2.30
CA SER A 159 12.86 1.60 2.48
C SER A 159 13.62 1.09 3.72
N LEU A 160 12.91 0.91 4.83
CA LEU A 160 13.50 0.39 6.07
C LEU A 160 13.91 -1.09 5.97
N ALA A 161 13.10 -1.90 5.29
CA ALA A 161 13.38 -3.31 5.03
C ALA A 161 14.62 -3.50 4.13
N THR A 162 14.95 -2.53 3.28
CA THR A 162 16.22 -2.50 2.52
C THR A 162 17.44 -2.12 3.38
N GLY A 163 17.29 -1.96 4.69
CA GLY A 163 18.34 -1.44 5.57
C GLY A 163 18.63 0.04 5.38
N GLY A 164 17.73 0.78 4.70
CA GLY A 164 17.94 2.18 4.33
C GLY A 164 18.72 2.39 3.04
N MET A 165 19.02 1.32 2.28
CA MET A 165 19.66 1.41 0.97
C MET A 165 18.85 2.25 -0.02
N VAL A 166 17.52 2.14 0.04
CA VAL A 166 16.59 2.90 -0.79
C VAL A 166 15.99 4.04 0.00
N THR A 167 16.08 5.27 -0.50
CA THR A 167 15.55 6.45 0.19
C THR A 167 14.03 6.55 0.06
N ILE A 168 13.36 7.11 1.07
CA ILE A 168 11.89 7.31 1.04
C ILE A 168 11.48 8.24 -0.11
N SER A 169 12.28 9.27 -0.39
CA SER A 169 12.04 10.22 -1.47
C SER A 169 12.05 9.55 -2.85
N SER A 170 13.02 8.66 -3.10
CA SER A 170 13.11 7.90 -4.36
C SER A 170 11.86 7.05 -4.60
N LEU A 171 11.37 6.34 -3.58
CA LEU A 171 10.18 5.51 -3.67
C LEU A 171 8.91 6.33 -3.84
N PHE A 172 8.80 7.47 -3.16
CA PHE A 172 7.65 8.36 -3.31
C PHE A 172 7.54 8.86 -4.75
N VAL A 173 8.64 9.33 -5.34
CA VAL A 173 8.64 9.76 -6.74
C VAL A 173 8.38 8.58 -7.68
N ALA A 174 9.00 7.43 -7.40
CA ALA A 174 8.85 6.23 -8.22
C ALA A 174 7.42 5.70 -8.26
N GLY A 175 6.65 5.90 -7.19
CA GLY A 175 5.26 5.44 -7.08
C GLY A 175 4.22 6.30 -7.80
N ILE A 176 4.54 7.55 -8.14
CA ILE A 176 3.60 8.48 -8.81
C ILE A 176 3.10 7.89 -10.12
N PHE A 177 4.03 7.54 -11.02
CA PHE A 177 3.67 7.10 -12.37
C PHE A 177 3.01 5.69 -12.39
N PRO A 178 3.52 4.67 -11.68
CA PRO A 178 2.83 3.39 -11.49
C PRO A 178 1.42 3.54 -10.91
N GLY A 179 1.24 4.38 -9.88
CA GLY A 179 -0.06 4.62 -9.26
C GLY A 179 -1.07 5.24 -10.24
N LEU A 180 -0.64 6.27 -10.98
CA LEU A 180 -1.47 6.91 -12.00
C LEU A 180 -1.77 5.99 -13.18
N LEU A 181 -0.81 5.16 -13.60
CA LEU A 181 -0.99 4.14 -14.64
C LEU A 181 -2.07 3.14 -14.22
N LEU A 182 -1.99 2.65 -12.98
CA LEU A 182 -2.99 1.74 -12.42
C LEU A 182 -4.39 2.37 -12.45
N GLY A 183 -4.52 3.61 -11.96
CA GLY A 183 -5.78 4.36 -12.02
C GLY A 183 -6.29 4.56 -13.44
N ALA A 184 -5.43 4.92 -14.39
CA ALA A 184 -5.79 5.12 -15.80
C ALA A 184 -6.30 3.83 -16.46
N CYS A 185 -5.60 2.70 -16.24
CA CYS A 185 -6.01 1.40 -16.73
C CYS A 185 -7.39 0.97 -16.18
N LEU A 186 -7.62 1.16 -14.88
CA LEU A 186 -8.93 0.91 -14.27
C LEU A 186 -10.03 1.83 -14.81
N MET A 187 -9.73 3.12 -15.03
CA MET A 187 -10.68 4.07 -15.62
C MET A 187 -11.09 3.65 -17.04
N VAL A 188 -10.14 3.24 -17.88
CA VAL A 188 -10.40 2.75 -19.23
C VAL A 188 -11.30 1.51 -19.20
N MET A 189 -11.05 0.57 -18.29
CA MET A 189 -11.90 -0.59 -18.07
C MET A 189 -13.33 -0.20 -17.65
N CYS A 190 -13.46 0.72 -16.68
CA CYS A 190 -14.75 1.21 -16.20
C CYS A 190 -15.55 1.92 -17.30
N LEU A 191 -14.89 2.68 -18.19
CA LEU A 191 -15.54 3.26 -19.38
C LEU A 191 -16.09 2.19 -20.33
N GLY A 192 -15.36 1.08 -20.50
CA GLY A 192 -15.83 -0.08 -21.26
C GLY A 192 -17.10 -0.70 -20.65
N PHE A 193 -17.09 -0.93 -19.32
CA PHE A 193 -18.27 -1.42 -18.61
C PHE A 193 -19.45 -0.45 -18.68
N ALA A 194 -19.21 0.85 -18.55
CA ALA A 194 -20.25 1.86 -18.61
C ALA A 194 -20.98 1.89 -19.94
N ARG A 195 -20.26 1.69 -21.06
CA ARG A 195 -20.87 1.57 -22.39
C ARG A 195 -21.65 0.26 -22.53
N LYS A 196 -21.07 -0.86 -22.11
CA LYS A 196 -21.69 -2.19 -22.25
C LYS A 196 -22.92 -2.39 -21.37
N ARG A 197 -22.91 -1.85 -20.14
CA ARG A 197 -23.99 -2.01 -19.14
C ARG A 197 -24.95 -0.81 -19.09
N GLY A 198 -24.74 0.19 -19.94
CA GLY A 198 -25.66 1.30 -20.09
C GLY A 198 -25.71 2.30 -18.94
N TYR A 199 -24.71 2.34 -18.05
CA TYR A 199 -24.69 3.20 -16.85
C TYR A 199 -24.95 4.70 -17.14
N PRO A 200 -25.52 5.45 -16.16
CA PRO A 200 -25.93 6.82 -16.37
C PRO A 200 -24.76 7.77 -16.63
N LYS A 201 -25.09 8.90 -17.24
CA LYS A 201 -24.18 10.03 -17.44
C LYS A 201 -24.46 11.09 -16.38
N GLY A 202 -23.42 11.59 -15.74
CA GLY A 202 -23.55 12.71 -14.80
C GLY A 202 -23.66 14.06 -15.47
N GLU A 203 -23.96 15.08 -14.68
CA GLU A 203 -24.03 16.47 -15.12
C GLU A 203 -22.70 17.20 -14.90
N ARG A 204 -22.44 18.24 -15.70
CA ARG A 204 -21.28 19.12 -15.51
C ARG A 204 -21.55 20.09 -14.38
N ILE A 205 -20.58 20.23 -13.48
CA ILE A 205 -20.65 21.21 -12.40
C ILE A 205 -20.30 22.62 -12.96
N PRO A 206 -21.10 23.65 -12.68
CA PRO A 206 -20.78 25.02 -13.05
C PRO A 206 -19.47 25.51 -12.42
N PHE A 207 -18.71 26.35 -13.13
CA PHE A 207 -17.37 26.80 -12.69
C PHE A 207 -17.35 27.42 -11.28
N ARG A 208 -18.36 28.23 -10.92
CA ARG A 208 -18.47 28.82 -9.58
C ARG A 208 -18.60 27.77 -8.47
N GLN A 209 -19.35 26.70 -8.74
CA GLN A 209 -19.49 25.59 -7.78
C GLN A 209 -18.23 24.73 -7.75
N ALA A 210 -17.58 24.52 -8.90
CA ALA A 210 -16.30 23.80 -8.98
C ALA A 210 -15.21 24.48 -8.14
N LEU A 211 -15.12 25.83 -8.17
CA LEU A 211 -14.21 26.58 -7.31
C LEU A 211 -14.48 26.37 -5.82
N LYS A 212 -15.76 26.38 -5.41
CA LYS A 212 -16.12 26.12 -4.02
C LYS A 212 -15.67 24.72 -3.58
N ILE A 213 -15.95 23.70 -4.39
CA ILE A 213 -15.55 22.32 -4.11
C ILE A 213 -14.01 22.19 -4.06
N PHE A 214 -13.28 22.90 -4.93
CA PHE A 214 -11.83 22.94 -4.89
C PHE A 214 -11.32 23.48 -3.55
N PHE A 215 -11.82 24.64 -3.10
CA PHE A 215 -11.41 25.21 -1.80
C PHE A 215 -11.82 24.34 -0.61
N ASP A 216 -12.93 23.63 -0.69
CA ASP A 216 -13.35 22.68 0.34
C ASP A 216 -12.35 21.50 0.45
N ALA A 217 -11.89 20.95 -0.68
CA ALA A 217 -10.92 19.85 -0.73
C ALA A 217 -9.46 20.29 -0.54
N PHE A 218 -9.15 21.56 -0.81
CA PHE A 218 -7.79 22.11 -0.82
C PHE A 218 -7.04 21.87 0.49
N TRP A 219 -7.68 22.13 1.63
CA TRP A 219 -7.04 21.98 2.96
C TRP A 219 -6.54 20.55 3.22
N GLY A 220 -7.33 19.57 2.79
CA GLY A 220 -6.98 18.16 2.87
C GLY A 220 -5.84 17.78 1.94
N LEU A 221 -5.94 18.17 0.66
CA LEU A 221 -4.91 17.93 -0.36
C LEU A 221 -3.58 18.64 -0.06
N PHE A 222 -3.62 19.76 0.66
CA PHE A 222 -2.43 20.49 1.08
C PHE A 222 -1.49 19.64 1.96
N THR A 223 -2.03 18.60 2.62
CA THR A 223 -1.22 17.60 3.34
C THR A 223 -0.22 16.90 2.43
N VAL A 224 -0.64 16.56 1.20
CA VAL A 224 0.25 15.95 0.19
C VAL A 224 1.35 16.93 -0.19
N VAL A 225 1.02 18.22 -0.33
CA VAL A 225 1.98 19.28 -0.64
C VAL A 225 2.99 19.47 0.49
N ILE A 226 2.56 19.43 1.76
CA ILE A 226 3.46 19.50 2.91
C ILE A 226 4.44 18.33 2.91
N ILE A 227 3.95 17.11 2.67
CA ILE A 227 4.77 15.91 2.74
C ILE A 227 5.72 15.84 1.54
N MET A 228 5.19 15.89 0.32
CA MET A 228 5.97 15.81 -0.91
C MET A 228 6.86 17.04 -1.09
N GLY A 229 6.31 18.24 -0.91
CA GLY A 229 7.07 19.48 -1.02
C GLY A 229 8.18 19.57 0.02
N GLY A 230 7.92 19.19 1.27
CA GLY A 230 8.92 19.19 2.34
C GLY A 230 10.07 18.22 2.10
N ILE A 231 9.76 16.98 1.70
CA ILE A 231 10.76 15.94 1.44
C ILE A 231 11.56 16.26 0.17
N LEU A 232 10.89 16.65 -0.92
CA LEU A 232 11.54 16.87 -2.21
C LEU A 232 12.36 18.16 -2.27
N SER A 233 11.97 19.19 -1.51
CA SER A 233 12.77 20.42 -1.39
C SER A 233 13.97 20.27 -0.45
N GLY A 234 14.07 19.16 0.29
CA GLY A 234 15.11 18.94 1.29
C GLY A 234 14.98 19.79 2.55
N ILE A 235 13.87 20.53 2.72
CA ILE A 235 13.60 21.33 3.92
C ILE A 235 13.36 20.41 5.13
N PHE A 236 12.67 19.29 4.91
CA PHE A 236 12.32 18.33 5.95
C PHE A 236 12.80 16.93 5.60
N THR A 237 13.19 16.18 6.62
CA THR A 237 13.29 14.73 6.56
C THR A 237 11.90 14.09 6.49
N ALA A 238 11.81 12.82 6.08
CA ALA A 238 10.53 12.11 6.06
C ALA A 238 9.81 12.09 7.41
N SER A 239 10.56 11.94 8.51
CA SER A 239 10.01 11.96 9.87
C SER A 239 9.42 13.32 10.24
N GLU A 240 10.14 14.41 9.92
CA GLU A 240 9.69 15.78 10.19
C GLU A 240 8.47 16.16 9.34
N SER A 241 8.51 15.83 8.04
CA SER A 241 7.37 16.00 7.14
C SER A 241 6.13 15.25 7.62
N ALA A 242 6.28 14.01 8.09
CA ALA A 242 5.17 13.22 8.61
C ALA A 242 4.61 13.84 9.92
N ALA A 243 5.47 14.32 10.82
CA ALA A 243 5.05 14.99 12.05
C ALA A 243 4.25 16.28 11.76
N ILE A 244 4.77 17.13 10.87
CA ILE A 244 4.09 18.38 10.47
C ILE A 244 2.76 18.06 9.77
N ALA A 245 2.73 17.03 8.91
CA ALA A 245 1.51 16.58 8.27
C ALA A 245 0.47 16.06 9.27
N CYS A 246 0.88 15.39 10.34
CA CYS A 246 -0.02 14.97 11.41
C CYS A 246 -0.63 16.17 12.14
N ILE A 247 0.19 17.18 12.47
CA ILE A 247 -0.29 18.43 13.08
C ILE A 247 -1.28 19.14 12.14
N TRP A 248 -0.95 19.21 10.85
CA TRP A 248 -1.81 19.79 9.84
C TRP A 248 -3.13 19.02 9.69
N ALA A 249 -3.08 17.69 9.60
CA ALA A 249 -4.26 16.83 9.51
C ALA A 249 -5.20 17.03 10.71
N PHE A 250 -4.62 17.11 11.91
CA PHE A 250 -5.35 17.43 13.13
C PHE A 250 -6.01 18.81 13.05
N PHE A 251 -5.25 19.83 12.65
CA PHE A 251 -5.75 21.20 12.55
C PHE A 251 -6.91 21.33 11.54
N VAL A 252 -6.74 20.77 10.35
CA VAL A 252 -7.75 20.79 9.28
C VAL A 252 -9.02 20.06 9.75
N THR A 253 -8.88 18.86 10.30
CA THR A 253 -10.01 18.03 10.73
C THR A 253 -10.80 18.69 11.87
N MET A 254 -10.10 19.22 12.88
CA MET A 254 -10.71 19.74 14.09
C MET A 254 -11.26 21.17 13.93
N PHE A 255 -10.52 22.06 13.28
CA PHE A 255 -10.84 23.50 13.26
C PHE A 255 -11.46 23.99 11.95
N ILE A 256 -11.04 23.43 10.81
CA ILE A 256 -11.52 23.84 9.49
C ILE A 256 -12.77 23.04 9.12
N TYR A 257 -12.66 21.72 9.05
CA TYR A 257 -13.78 20.85 8.69
C TYR A 257 -14.78 20.69 9.83
N ARG A 258 -14.30 20.65 11.07
CA ARG A 258 -15.14 20.51 12.28
C ARG A 258 -16.04 19.27 12.26
N ASP A 259 -15.62 18.25 11.51
CA ASP A 259 -16.39 17.02 11.32
C ASP A 259 -16.13 16.00 12.45
N PHE A 260 -15.13 16.25 13.31
CA PHE A 260 -14.71 15.33 14.35
C PHE A 260 -14.88 15.92 15.75
N LYS A 261 -15.33 15.11 16.72
CA LYS A 261 -15.54 15.55 18.11
C LYS A 261 -14.30 15.29 18.95
N TRP A 262 -13.95 16.24 19.84
CA TRP A 262 -12.88 16.07 20.82
C TRP A 262 -13.03 14.79 21.66
N SER A 263 -14.28 14.41 21.99
CA SER A 263 -14.57 13.20 22.74
C SER A 263 -14.22 11.91 22.01
N GLN A 264 -14.06 11.92 20.69
CA GLN A 264 -13.71 10.72 19.90
C GLN A 264 -12.20 10.60 19.66
N LEU A 265 -11.41 11.61 20.03
CA LEU A 265 -9.97 11.64 19.77
C LEU A 265 -9.22 10.49 20.45
N HIS A 266 -9.58 10.15 21.68
CA HIS A 266 -8.96 9.03 22.40
C HIS A 266 -9.21 7.68 21.70
N ILE A 267 -10.39 7.51 21.08
CA ILE A 267 -10.74 6.29 20.34
C ILE A 267 -9.89 6.18 19.08
N LEU A 268 -9.74 7.29 18.34
CA LEU A 268 -8.88 7.37 17.16
C LEU A 268 -7.42 7.05 17.53
N LEU A 269 -6.90 7.69 18.58
CA LEU A 269 -5.53 7.47 19.06
C LEU A 269 -5.33 6.01 19.46
N PHE A 270 -6.26 5.40 20.19
CA PHE A 270 -6.17 4.00 20.60
C PHE A 270 -6.14 3.04 19.39
N ARG A 271 -7.00 3.25 18.38
CA ARG A 271 -7.00 2.46 17.14
C ARG A 271 -5.69 2.61 16.36
N THR A 272 -5.18 3.84 16.30
CA THR A 272 -3.92 4.16 15.63
C THR A 272 -2.75 3.49 16.34
N ILE A 273 -2.67 3.62 17.66
CA ILE A 273 -1.63 2.99 18.49
C ILE A 273 -1.65 1.49 18.31
N LYS A 274 -2.82 0.84 18.30
CA LYS A 274 -2.91 -0.61 18.06
C LYS A 274 -2.27 -1.01 16.72
N THR A 275 -2.55 -0.26 15.66
CA THR A 275 -1.98 -0.50 14.32
C THR A 275 -0.46 -0.29 14.34
N VAL A 276 -0.01 0.81 14.94
CA VAL A 276 1.42 1.13 15.07
C VAL A 276 2.16 0.08 15.88
N THR A 277 1.62 -0.39 17.00
CA THR A 277 2.23 -1.43 17.84
C THR A 277 2.44 -2.72 17.06
N ILE A 278 1.45 -3.17 16.29
CA ILE A 278 1.57 -4.38 15.46
C ILE A 278 2.71 -4.21 14.45
N VAL A 279 2.76 -3.07 13.75
CA VAL A 279 3.80 -2.79 12.76
C VAL A 279 5.19 -2.69 13.40
N MET A 280 5.33 -1.99 14.54
CA MET A 280 6.61 -1.81 15.23
C MET A 280 7.15 -3.12 15.81
N VAL A 281 6.30 -3.96 16.41
CA VAL A 281 6.70 -5.29 16.90
C VAL A 281 7.14 -6.17 15.72
N LEU A 282 6.46 -6.06 14.58
CA LEU A 282 6.84 -6.79 13.39
C LEU A 282 8.21 -6.35 12.86
N ILE A 283 8.46 -5.04 12.78
CA ILE A 283 9.76 -4.50 12.36
C ILE A 283 10.88 -5.01 13.28
N ALA A 284 10.63 -5.04 14.60
CA ALA A 284 11.59 -5.57 15.57
C ALA A 284 11.96 -7.02 15.24
N PHE A 285 10.97 -7.91 15.15
CA PHE A 285 11.22 -9.32 14.89
C PHE A 285 11.75 -9.60 13.48
N ALA A 286 11.31 -8.84 12.48
CA ALA A 286 11.80 -8.94 11.12
C ALA A 286 13.27 -8.54 10.99
N ALA A 287 13.75 -7.58 11.78
CA ALA A 287 15.17 -7.25 11.82
C ALA A 287 16.02 -8.43 12.33
N GLY A 288 15.57 -9.10 13.40
CA GLY A 288 16.19 -10.33 13.89
C GLY A 288 16.15 -11.46 12.85
N PHE A 289 15.00 -11.68 12.22
CA PHE A 289 14.83 -12.67 11.15
C PHE A 289 15.74 -12.39 9.95
N GLY A 290 15.82 -11.15 9.49
CA GLY A 290 16.71 -10.69 8.42
C GLY A 290 18.19 -10.93 8.73
N ALA A 291 18.61 -10.68 9.98
CA ALA A 291 19.97 -10.96 10.41
C ALA A 291 20.28 -12.47 10.34
N VAL A 292 19.42 -13.32 10.89
CA VAL A 292 19.60 -14.79 10.87
C VAL A 292 19.65 -15.32 9.43
N MET A 293 18.79 -14.83 8.54
CA MET A 293 18.84 -15.17 7.10
C MET A 293 20.18 -14.81 6.45
N THR A 294 20.71 -13.64 6.81
CA THR A 294 22.00 -13.17 6.29
C THR A 294 23.13 -14.07 6.77
N PHE A 295 23.13 -14.48 8.04
CA PHE A 295 24.10 -15.44 8.58
C PHE A 295 24.00 -16.81 7.92
N MET A 296 22.79 -17.29 7.63
CA MET A 296 22.54 -18.55 6.92
C MET A 296 22.83 -18.50 5.42
N GLN A 297 23.21 -17.33 4.86
CA GLN A 297 23.42 -17.12 3.42
C GLN A 297 22.20 -17.52 2.56
N LEU A 298 20.99 -17.42 3.14
CA LEU A 298 19.75 -17.76 2.44
C LEU A 298 19.56 -17.03 1.11
N PRO A 299 19.87 -15.72 1.00
CA PRO A 299 19.73 -15.00 -0.26
C PRO A 299 20.52 -15.64 -1.40
N THR A 300 21.74 -16.14 -1.13
CA THR A 300 22.57 -16.83 -2.14
C THR A 300 21.92 -18.14 -2.58
N ILE A 301 21.49 -18.97 -1.63
CA ILE A 301 20.83 -20.26 -1.89
C ILE A 301 19.55 -20.06 -2.73
N ILE A 302 18.75 -19.04 -2.39
CA ILE A 302 17.51 -18.73 -3.11
C ILE A 302 17.82 -18.21 -4.51
N THR A 303 18.85 -17.38 -4.67
CA THR A 303 19.32 -16.92 -5.98
C THR A 303 19.72 -18.09 -6.86
N GLU A 304 20.52 -19.02 -6.34
CA GLU A 304 20.93 -20.25 -7.03
C GLU A 304 19.75 -21.14 -7.40
N ALA A 305 18.75 -21.26 -6.51
CA ALA A 305 17.53 -22.00 -6.81
C ALA A 305 16.77 -21.37 -7.99
N PHE A 306 16.63 -20.04 -8.04
CA PHE A 306 15.99 -19.36 -9.17
C PHE A 306 16.78 -19.47 -10.47
N THR A 307 18.11 -19.31 -10.43
CA THR A 307 18.95 -19.42 -11.63
C THR A 307 19.01 -20.86 -12.14
N SER A 308 18.87 -21.87 -11.27
CA SER A 308 18.74 -23.27 -11.69
C SER A 308 17.47 -23.56 -12.51
N LEU A 309 16.41 -22.77 -12.32
CA LEU A 309 15.19 -22.87 -13.14
C LEU A 309 15.38 -22.19 -14.51
N SER A 310 16.06 -21.04 -14.55
CA SER A 310 16.28 -20.30 -15.79
C SER A 310 17.36 -19.23 -15.64
N ASP A 311 18.17 -19.05 -16.67
CA ASP A 311 19.11 -17.92 -16.77
C ASP A 311 18.42 -16.62 -17.26
N ASN A 312 17.16 -16.71 -17.69
CA ASN A 312 16.46 -15.56 -18.25
C ASN A 312 15.86 -14.70 -17.14
N LYS A 313 16.40 -13.49 -16.98
CA LYS A 313 15.91 -12.42 -16.07
C LYS A 313 14.39 -12.28 -16.07
N TYR A 314 13.75 -12.32 -17.23
CA TYR A 314 12.30 -12.14 -17.35
C TYR A 314 11.52 -13.32 -16.78
N VAL A 315 12.03 -14.54 -16.93
CA VAL A 315 11.42 -15.75 -16.36
C VAL A 315 11.54 -15.72 -14.85
N ILE A 316 12.71 -15.37 -14.30
CA ILE A 316 12.88 -15.26 -12.84
C ILE A 316 11.98 -14.17 -12.26
N LEU A 317 11.89 -13.00 -12.90
CA LEU A 317 10.97 -11.93 -12.48
C LEU A 317 9.51 -12.39 -12.48
N MET A 318 9.10 -13.21 -13.46
CA MET A 318 7.77 -13.81 -13.48
C MET A 318 7.56 -14.76 -12.30
N CYS A 319 8.54 -15.61 -11.99
CA CYS A 319 8.48 -16.51 -10.84
C CYS A 319 8.37 -15.72 -9.52
N ILE A 320 9.13 -14.63 -9.38
CA ILE A 320 9.05 -13.73 -8.23
C ILE A 320 7.65 -13.08 -8.13
N ASN A 321 7.08 -12.62 -9.24
CA ASN A 321 5.72 -12.08 -9.25
C ASN A 321 4.69 -13.12 -8.82
N ILE A 322 4.75 -14.33 -9.36
CA ILE A 322 3.82 -15.41 -8.99
C ILE A 322 3.95 -15.73 -7.50
N LEU A 323 5.18 -15.85 -6.99
CA LEU A 323 5.43 -16.04 -5.57
C LEU A 323 4.83 -14.91 -4.73
N LEU A 324 5.08 -13.65 -5.08
CA LEU A 324 4.58 -12.49 -4.36
C LEU A 324 3.05 -12.39 -4.40
N LEU A 325 2.42 -12.73 -5.54
CA LEU A 325 0.96 -12.78 -5.64
C LEU A 325 0.39 -13.84 -4.71
N VAL A 326 0.91 -15.07 -4.76
CA VAL A 326 0.42 -16.19 -3.93
C VAL A 326 0.59 -15.86 -2.46
N VAL A 327 1.78 -15.48 -2.04
CA VAL A 327 2.07 -15.17 -0.63
C VAL A 327 1.32 -13.91 -0.19
N GLY A 328 1.14 -12.93 -1.09
CA GLY A 328 0.35 -11.72 -0.88
C GLY A 328 -1.11 -11.98 -0.52
N THR A 329 -1.67 -13.13 -0.91
CA THR A 329 -3.05 -13.49 -0.56
C THR A 329 -3.21 -14.00 0.89
N LEU A 330 -2.11 -14.40 1.53
CA LEU A 330 -2.12 -15.14 2.80
C LEU A 330 -2.00 -14.24 4.03
N MET A 331 -1.36 -13.08 3.91
CA MET A 331 -1.10 -12.21 5.04
C MET A 331 -1.02 -10.74 4.64
N ASP A 332 -1.03 -9.86 5.63
CA ASP A 332 -1.01 -8.42 5.41
C ASP A 332 0.31 -7.93 4.79
N MET A 333 0.25 -6.77 4.14
CA MET A 333 1.33 -6.22 3.33
C MET A 333 2.58 -5.87 4.14
N ALA A 334 2.41 -5.21 5.29
CA ALA A 334 3.54 -4.80 6.13
C ALA A 334 4.43 -5.99 6.57
N PRO A 335 3.87 -7.12 7.08
CA PRO A 335 4.63 -8.35 7.28
C PRO A 335 5.44 -8.80 6.07
N LEU A 336 4.82 -8.83 4.90
CA LEU A 336 5.43 -9.38 3.69
C LEU A 336 6.57 -8.53 3.18
N ILE A 337 6.43 -7.21 3.22
CA ILE A 337 7.53 -6.31 2.88
C ILE A 337 8.73 -6.61 3.78
N LEU A 338 8.52 -6.77 5.09
CA LEU A 338 9.60 -6.95 6.05
C LEU A 338 10.26 -8.34 5.97
N ILE A 339 9.50 -9.37 5.61
CA ILE A 339 10.01 -10.74 5.47
C ILE A 339 10.65 -10.97 4.09
N LEU A 340 9.97 -10.55 3.01
CA LEU A 340 10.35 -10.88 1.64
C LEU A 340 11.38 -9.92 1.06
N THR A 341 11.48 -8.68 1.53
CA THR A 341 12.49 -7.74 1.01
C THR A 341 13.92 -8.25 1.24
N PRO A 342 14.34 -8.63 2.46
CA PRO A 342 15.70 -9.15 2.66
C PRO A 342 15.98 -10.45 1.88
N VAL A 343 14.94 -11.21 1.53
CA VAL A 343 15.03 -12.46 0.77
C VAL A 343 15.18 -12.20 -0.73
N LEU A 344 14.27 -11.40 -1.29
CA LEU A 344 14.11 -11.27 -2.74
C LEU A 344 14.85 -10.08 -3.34
N LEU A 345 15.12 -9.03 -2.55
CA LEU A 345 15.87 -7.87 -3.05
C LEU A 345 17.28 -8.26 -3.52
N PRO A 346 18.08 -9.04 -2.77
CA PRO A 346 19.40 -9.45 -3.25
C PRO A 346 19.34 -10.28 -4.53
N VAL A 347 18.32 -11.12 -4.67
CA VAL A 347 18.07 -11.91 -5.91
C VAL A 347 17.78 -10.96 -7.07
N ALA A 348 16.90 -9.98 -6.87
CA ALA A 348 16.53 -9.01 -7.90
C ALA A 348 17.73 -8.13 -8.32
N THR A 349 18.53 -7.66 -7.36
CA THR A 349 19.72 -6.84 -7.67
C THR A 349 20.81 -7.64 -8.37
N ALA A 350 20.99 -8.93 -8.04
CA ALA A 350 21.88 -9.83 -8.77
C ALA A 350 21.48 -9.98 -10.26
N LEU A 351 20.18 -9.89 -10.57
CA LEU A 351 19.65 -9.87 -11.94
C LEU A 351 19.71 -8.48 -12.61
N GLY A 352 20.36 -7.50 -11.97
CA GLY A 352 20.43 -6.12 -12.44
C GLY A 352 19.09 -5.39 -12.42
N VAL A 353 18.20 -5.74 -11.49
CA VAL A 353 16.97 -4.96 -11.21
C VAL A 353 17.31 -3.89 -10.20
N ASP A 354 16.90 -2.66 -10.49
CA ASP A 354 17.09 -1.54 -9.57
C ASP A 354 16.26 -1.72 -8.28
N PRO A 355 16.83 -1.48 -7.08
CA PRO A 355 16.10 -1.61 -5.81
C PRO A 355 14.82 -0.77 -5.70
N VAL A 356 14.78 0.43 -6.29
CA VAL A 356 13.58 1.28 -6.33
C VAL A 356 12.52 0.63 -7.21
N HIS A 357 12.93 0.10 -8.36
CA HIS A 357 12.04 -0.60 -9.27
C HIS A 357 11.46 -1.86 -8.64
N PHE A 358 12.30 -2.66 -7.98
CA PHE A 358 11.87 -3.84 -7.24
C PHE A 358 10.86 -3.49 -6.15
N GLY A 359 11.02 -2.35 -5.48
CA GLY A 359 10.04 -1.82 -4.53
C GLY A 359 8.67 -1.64 -5.18
N MET A 360 8.59 -1.02 -6.36
CA MET A 360 7.33 -0.84 -7.07
C MET A 360 6.69 -2.16 -7.52
N ILE A 361 7.51 -3.13 -7.96
CA ILE A 361 7.06 -4.48 -8.30
C ILE A 361 6.46 -5.15 -7.05
N MET A 362 7.18 -5.14 -5.93
CA MET A 362 6.75 -5.75 -4.68
C MET A 362 5.46 -5.10 -4.16
N LEU A 363 5.42 -3.78 -4.09
CA LEU A 363 4.25 -3.04 -3.61
C LEU A 363 3.02 -3.30 -4.47
N THR A 364 3.18 -3.40 -5.79
CA THR A 364 2.06 -3.71 -6.70
C THR A 364 1.56 -5.13 -6.49
N ASN A 365 2.45 -6.14 -6.43
CA ASN A 365 2.06 -7.54 -6.19
C ASN A 365 1.30 -7.69 -4.87
N LEU A 366 1.87 -7.13 -3.79
CA LEU A 366 1.28 -7.25 -2.47
C LEU A 366 -0.05 -6.47 -2.39
N GLY A 367 -0.16 -5.32 -3.06
CA GLY A 367 -1.42 -4.59 -3.18
C GLY A 367 -2.52 -5.40 -3.89
N ILE A 368 -2.17 -6.17 -4.93
CA ILE A 368 -3.09 -7.13 -5.57
C ILE A 368 -3.43 -8.28 -4.60
N GLY A 369 -2.46 -8.75 -3.81
CA GLY A 369 -2.67 -9.74 -2.75
C GLY A 369 -3.74 -9.31 -1.73
N LEU A 370 -3.75 -8.03 -1.33
CA LEU A 370 -4.71 -7.48 -0.36
C LEU A 370 -6.18 -7.55 -0.83
N ILE A 371 -6.42 -7.68 -2.12
CA ILE A 371 -7.76 -7.79 -2.69
C ILE A 371 -8.07 -9.19 -3.22
N THR A 372 -7.15 -10.16 -3.05
CA THR A 372 -7.30 -11.53 -3.57
C THR A 372 -7.55 -12.51 -2.42
N PRO A 373 -8.52 -13.44 -2.54
CA PRO A 373 -8.72 -14.52 -1.56
C PRO A 373 -7.44 -15.37 -1.39
N PRO A 374 -7.16 -15.95 -0.20
CA PRO A 374 -8.12 -16.25 0.88
C PRO A 374 -8.26 -15.19 1.98
N VAL A 375 -7.23 -14.39 2.29
CA VAL A 375 -7.26 -13.42 3.42
C VAL A 375 -7.62 -12.01 2.98
N GLY A 376 -7.27 -11.58 1.77
CA GLY A 376 -7.52 -10.26 1.17
C GLY A 376 -8.15 -9.19 2.07
N THR A 377 -7.37 -8.54 2.94
CA THR A 377 -7.89 -7.62 3.98
C THR A 377 -8.73 -6.48 3.40
N VAL A 378 -8.33 -5.94 2.23
CA VAL A 378 -9.07 -4.91 1.51
C VAL A 378 -10.37 -5.48 0.91
N LEU A 379 -10.34 -6.71 0.42
CA LEU A 379 -11.54 -7.41 -0.06
C LEU A 379 -12.56 -7.62 1.07
N PHE A 380 -12.14 -8.01 2.28
CA PHE A 380 -13.03 -8.11 3.44
C PHE A 380 -13.64 -6.76 3.82
N VAL A 381 -12.85 -5.69 3.78
CA VAL A 381 -13.34 -4.34 4.05
C VAL A 381 -14.34 -3.90 2.98
N ALA A 382 -14.07 -4.16 1.70
CA ALA A 382 -14.98 -3.87 0.61
C ALA A 382 -16.31 -4.65 0.74
N SER A 383 -16.24 -5.92 1.12
CA SER A 383 -17.43 -6.75 1.42
C SER A 383 -18.22 -6.20 2.61
N ALA A 384 -17.56 -5.83 3.70
CA ALA A 384 -18.20 -5.28 4.88
C ALA A 384 -18.90 -3.93 4.60
N VAL A 385 -18.21 -3.02 3.89
CA VAL A 385 -18.77 -1.70 3.53
C VAL A 385 -19.91 -1.84 2.51
N SER A 386 -19.76 -2.75 1.54
CA SER A 386 -20.81 -3.01 0.54
C SER A 386 -21.96 -3.86 1.07
N LYS A 387 -21.83 -4.51 2.23
CA LYS A 387 -22.80 -5.47 2.76
C LYS A 387 -23.12 -6.60 1.76
N GLN A 388 -22.16 -6.97 0.92
CA GLN A 388 -22.26 -8.09 -0.03
C GLN A 388 -21.42 -9.25 0.47
N LYS A 389 -21.79 -10.48 0.10
CA LYS A 389 -20.96 -11.64 0.41
C LYS A 389 -19.65 -11.57 -0.36
N ILE A 390 -18.57 -12.09 0.23
CA ILE A 390 -17.23 -12.03 -0.36
C ILE A 390 -17.22 -12.68 -1.75
N GLU A 391 -17.93 -13.79 -1.93
CA GLU A 391 -18.01 -14.52 -3.20
C GLU A 391 -18.60 -13.65 -4.33
N GLN A 392 -19.57 -12.78 -3.99
CA GLN A 392 -20.17 -11.85 -4.96
C GLN A 392 -19.17 -10.77 -5.36
N VAL A 393 -18.45 -10.21 -4.38
CA VAL A 393 -17.43 -9.20 -4.64
C VAL A 393 -16.28 -9.79 -5.46
N VAL A 394 -15.80 -10.99 -5.12
CA VAL A 394 -14.77 -11.71 -5.89
C VAL A 394 -15.21 -11.96 -7.32
N GLY A 395 -16.46 -12.41 -7.53
CA GLY A 395 -17.02 -12.60 -8.86
C GLY A 395 -17.03 -11.30 -9.68
N ALA A 396 -17.37 -10.17 -9.05
CA ALA A 396 -17.31 -8.85 -9.69
C ALA A 396 -15.88 -8.34 -9.92
N MET A 397 -14.90 -8.80 -9.12
CA MET A 397 -13.48 -8.43 -9.19
C MET A 397 -12.69 -9.17 -10.27
N LEU A 398 -13.16 -10.31 -10.78
CA LEU A 398 -12.48 -11.07 -11.84
C LEU A 398 -11.91 -10.24 -13.00
N PRO A 399 -12.67 -9.35 -13.66
CA PRO A 399 -12.11 -8.50 -14.70
C PRO A 399 -11.04 -7.53 -14.16
N PHE A 400 -11.20 -7.02 -12.95
CA PHE A 400 -10.24 -6.11 -12.32
C PHE A 400 -8.91 -6.80 -12.04
N TYR A 401 -8.89 -8.06 -11.61
CA TYR A 401 -7.64 -8.82 -11.46
C TYR A 401 -6.88 -8.91 -12.78
N GLY A 402 -7.56 -9.14 -13.90
CA GLY A 402 -6.92 -9.18 -15.22
C GLY A 402 -6.23 -7.86 -15.59
N MET A 403 -6.87 -6.71 -15.29
CA MET A 403 -6.26 -5.40 -15.53
C MET A 403 -5.12 -5.09 -14.56
N LEU A 404 -5.28 -5.40 -13.28
CA LEU A 404 -4.23 -5.20 -12.28
C LEU A 404 -3.01 -6.07 -12.57
N PHE A 405 -3.22 -7.31 -13.00
CA PHE A 405 -2.16 -8.19 -13.47
C PHE A 405 -1.46 -7.62 -14.70
N LEU A 406 -2.21 -7.07 -15.67
CA LEU A 406 -1.61 -6.39 -16.82
C LEU A 406 -0.75 -5.19 -16.39
N VAL A 407 -1.24 -4.36 -15.48
CA VAL A 407 -0.46 -3.23 -14.93
C VAL A 407 0.79 -3.73 -14.20
N LEU A 408 0.69 -4.81 -13.44
CA LEU A 408 1.83 -5.45 -12.79
C LEU A 408 2.88 -5.93 -13.82
N MET A 409 2.46 -6.55 -14.91
CA MET A 409 3.36 -6.97 -15.99
C MET A 409 4.04 -5.77 -16.65
N LEU A 410 3.28 -4.69 -16.91
CA LEU A 410 3.85 -3.45 -17.44
C LEU A 410 4.90 -2.88 -16.50
N ILE A 411 4.61 -2.76 -15.21
CA ILE A 411 5.57 -2.31 -14.21
C ILE A 411 6.79 -3.22 -14.24
N THR A 412 6.63 -4.53 -14.06
CA THR A 412 7.74 -5.49 -13.97
C THR A 412 8.69 -5.44 -15.16
N TYR A 413 8.16 -5.36 -16.38
CA TYR A 413 8.97 -5.50 -17.59
C TYR A 413 9.40 -4.18 -18.22
N ILE A 414 8.83 -3.06 -17.77
CA ILE A 414 9.18 -1.72 -18.27
C ILE A 414 9.72 -0.89 -17.09
N PRO A 415 11.03 -1.00 -16.77
CA PRO A 415 11.63 -0.27 -15.66
C PRO A 415 11.44 1.24 -15.73
N ALA A 416 11.32 1.80 -16.94
CA ALA A 416 11.06 3.22 -17.14
C ALA A 416 9.78 3.70 -16.44
N ILE A 417 8.78 2.85 -16.22
CA ILE A 417 7.55 3.23 -15.52
C ILE A 417 7.86 3.65 -14.08
N SER A 418 8.74 2.94 -13.38
CA SER A 418 9.14 3.29 -12.00
C SER A 418 10.33 4.23 -11.96
N LEU A 419 11.24 4.15 -12.95
CA LEU A 419 12.57 4.77 -12.88
C LEU A 419 12.69 6.07 -13.67
N TRP A 420 11.80 6.37 -14.61
CA TRP A 420 11.92 7.57 -15.44
C TRP A 420 11.81 8.85 -14.61
N LEU A 421 10.78 8.95 -13.76
CA LEU A 421 10.53 10.16 -12.98
C LEU A 421 11.61 10.42 -11.90
N PRO A 422 12.06 9.42 -11.10
CA PRO A 422 13.11 9.68 -10.12
C PRO A 422 14.47 10.00 -10.77
N ARG A 423 14.79 9.45 -11.96
CA ARG A 423 16.00 9.83 -12.71
C ARG A 423 15.94 11.27 -13.18
N LEU A 424 14.80 11.69 -13.71
CA LEU A 424 14.59 13.05 -14.20
C LEU A 424 14.68 14.08 -13.07
N MET A 425 14.24 13.72 -11.87
CA MET A 425 14.27 14.57 -10.68
C MET A 425 15.59 14.46 -9.89
N GLY A 426 16.52 13.59 -10.29
CA GLY A 426 17.82 13.42 -9.61
C GLY A 426 17.73 12.83 -8.20
N VAL A 427 16.74 11.96 -7.95
CA VAL A 427 16.43 11.41 -6.61
C VAL A 427 16.81 9.92 -6.48
N MET A 428 17.67 9.42 -7.38
CA MET A 428 18.20 8.05 -7.37
C MET A 428 19.62 7.97 -6.86
#